data_AF-A0A3C1BB65-F1
#
_entry.id   AF-A0A3C1BB65-F1
#
_cell.length_a   1.000
_cell.length_b   1.000
_cell.length_c   1.000
_cell.angle_alpha   90.00
_cell.angle_beta   90.00
_cell.angle_gamma   90.00
#
_symmetry.space_group_name_H-M   'P 1'
#
loop_
_entity.id
_entity.type
_entity.pdbx_description
1 polymer ?
#
loop_
_entity_poly.entity_id
_entity_poly.type
_entity_poly.pdbx_seq_one_letter_code
_entity_poly.pdbx_strand_id
1 'polypeptide(L)'
;MARPFDLLLSELRTVYENHQELVAFAPFCQDVTIQEIEPNPLLCGQGLAREKNEFFETQYQTLCKAVVAAGTHAHWRETYKHTKVGQEFLDRFGCFTIIGPEGGFQSGQLWAWVVYMPPRLYYPWHEHPAEECYLVIAGEAEFMRAGQAPRFLHPGDVIFHAAQQPHALQTHEAGVLAMVFWRNGFGILPVLSEDTS
;
A
#
# COMPACT_ATOMS: atom_id res chain seq x y z
N MET A 1 -20.44 15.64 -7.97
CA MET A 1 -19.68 15.06 -6.85
C MET A 1 -18.26 14.80 -7.33
N ALA A 2 -17.24 15.01 -6.51
CA ALA A 2 -15.86 14.65 -6.86
C ALA A 2 -15.74 13.12 -7.01
N ARG A 3 -14.87 12.64 -7.90
CA ARG A 3 -14.66 11.19 -8.06
C ARG A 3 -13.98 10.64 -6.81
N PRO A 4 -14.25 9.40 -6.37
CA PRO A 4 -13.62 8.83 -5.17
C PRO A 4 -12.09 8.92 -5.16
N PHE A 5 -11.44 8.73 -6.32
CA PHE A 5 -9.98 8.88 -6.46
C PHE A 5 -9.50 10.33 -6.29
N ASP A 6 -10.29 11.34 -6.67
CA ASP A 6 -9.92 12.75 -6.48
C ASP A 6 -9.86 13.10 -4.97
N LEU A 7 -10.83 12.58 -4.20
CA LEU A 7 -10.83 12.72 -2.74
C LEU A 7 -9.65 11.97 -2.12
N LEU A 8 -9.40 10.72 -2.55
CA LEU A 8 -8.27 9.94 -2.08
C LEU A 8 -6.93 10.65 -2.33
N LEU A 9 -6.72 11.21 -3.51
CA LEU A 9 -5.50 11.95 -3.82
C LEU A 9 -5.33 13.20 -2.94
N SER A 10 -6.43 13.93 -2.69
CA SER A 10 -6.43 15.13 -1.85
C SER A 10 -6.06 14.82 -0.39
N GLU A 11 -6.69 13.80 0.19
CA GLU A 11 -6.40 13.35 1.56
C GLU A 11 -4.98 12.78 1.65
N LEU A 12 -4.55 11.98 0.66
CA LEU A 12 -3.21 11.43 0.60
C LEU A 12 -2.15 12.52 0.56
N ARG A 13 -2.31 13.53 -0.31
CA ARG A 13 -1.39 14.67 -0.40
C ARG A 13 -1.31 15.40 0.94
N THR A 14 -2.45 15.68 1.56
CA THR A 14 -2.52 16.37 2.85
C THR A 14 -1.76 15.61 3.94
N VAL A 15 -1.98 14.30 4.05
CA VAL A 15 -1.26 13.45 5.01
C VAL A 15 0.23 13.38 4.69
N TYR A 16 0.59 13.20 3.42
CA TYR A 16 1.97 13.08 2.97
C TYR A 16 2.79 14.34 3.28
N GLU A 17 2.27 15.52 2.92
CA GLU A 17 2.97 16.80 3.11
C GLU A 17 3.14 17.17 4.58
N ASN A 18 2.32 16.61 5.49
CA ASN A 18 2.44 16.78 6.93
C ASN A 18 3.34 15.74 7.62
N HIS A 19 3.89 14.77 6.89
CA HIS A 19 4.75 13.73 7.44
C HIS A 19 6.22 13.98 7.07
N GLN A 20 7.05 14.29 8.06
CA GLN A 20 8.44 14.70 7.82
C GLN A 20 9.28 13.60 7.14
N GLU A 21 9.09 12.35 7.54
CA GLU A 21 9.76 11.18 6.99
C GLU A 21 9.39 10.93 5.52
N LEU A 22 8.11 11.12 5.15
CA LEU A 22 7.67 10.99 3.76
C LEU A 22 8.22 12.13 2.89
N VAL A 23 8.18 13.36 3.38
CA VAL A 23 8.77 14.52 2.68
C VAL A 23 10.29 14.38 2.53
N ALA A 24 10.97 13.83 3.55
CA ALA A 24 12.39 13.53 3.50
C ALA A 24 12.71 12.37 2.53
N PHE A 25 11.79 11.43 2.35
CA PHE A 25 11.89 10.39 1.33
C PHE A 25 11.75 10.99 -0.08
N ALA A 26 10.71 11.78 -0.35
CA ALA A 26 10.59 12.53 -1.60
C ALA A 26 9.55 13.64 -1.46
N PRO A 27 9.65 14.75 -2.19
CA PRO A 27 8.53 15.70 -2.29
C PRO A 27 7.33 15.02 -2.96
N PHE A 28 6.10 15.44 -2.58
CA PHE A 28 4.91 14.98 -3.28
C PHE A 28 4.90 15.47 -4.72
N CYS A 29 4.40 14.64 -5.64
CA CYS A 29 4.43 14.89 -7.07
C CYS A 29 3.64 16.16 -7.47
N GLN A 30 4.24 16.97 -8.35
CA GLN A 30 3.63 18.19 -8.91
C GLN A 30 3.12 18.00 -10.35
N ASP A 31 3.47 16.89 -10.99
CA ASP A 31 3.19 16.56 -12.38
C ASP A 31 2.02 15.57 -12.54
N VAL A 32 1.13 15.52 -11.54
CA VAL A 32 0.02 14.55 -11.51
C VAL A 32 -0.95 14.81 -12.67
N THR A 33 -1.18 13.79 -13.49
CA THR A 33 -2.21 13.78 -14.53
C THR A 33 -3.28 12.73 -14.23
N ILE A 34 -4.50 12.96 -14.69
CA ILE A 34 -5.63 12.05 -14.49
C ILE A 34 -5.55 10.91 -15.52
N GLN A 35 -5.89 9.70 -15.08
CA GLN A 35 -6.06 8.51 -15.91
C GLN A 35 -7.46 7.91 -15.75
N GLU A 36 -7.91 7.15 -16.74
CA GLU A 36 -9.09 6.29 -16.59
C GLU A 36 -8.69 4.99 -15.90
N ILE A 37 -9.58 4.48 -15.04
CA ILE A 37 -9.37 3.22 -14.32
C ILE A 37 -10.31 2.19 -14.94
N GLU A 38 -9.76 1.03 -15.33
CA GLU A 38 -10.54 -0.17 -15.59
C GLU A 38 -10.69 -0.95 -14.28
N PRO A 39 -11.88 -0.98 -13.65
CA PRO A 39 -12.03 -1.62 -12.34
C PRO A 39 -11.79 -3.12 -12.41
N ASN A 40 -11.07 -3.65 -11.42
CA ASN A 40 -10.84 -5.07 -11.24
C ASN A 40 -11.18 -5.44 -9.79
N PRO A 41 -12.45 -5.77 -9.49
CA PRO A 41 -12.87 -6.07 -8.12
C PRO A 41 -12.36 -7.46 -7.68
N LEU A 42 -11.64 -7.50 -6.56
CA LEU A 42 -11.18 -8.74 -5.92
C LEU A 42 -11.77 -8.91 -4.50
N LEU A 43 -11.66 -10.12 -3.95
CA LEU A 43 -12.19 -10.45 -2.62
C LEU A 43 -11.58 -9.60 -1.49
N CYS A 44 -10.31 -9.23 -1.61
CA CYS A 44 -9.62 -8.36 -0.65
C CYS A 44 -10.29 -6.97 -0.53
N GLY A 45 -10.82 -6.41 -1.62
CA GLY A 45 -11.56 -5.15 -1.58
C GLY A 45 -12.88 -5.25 -0.81
N GLN A 46 -13.57 -6.40 -0.91
CA GLN A 46 -14.74 -6.67 -0.07
C GLN A 46 -14.35 -6.88 1.40
N GLY A 47 -13.18 -7.49 1.64
CA GLY A 47 -12.60 -7.66 2.97
C GLY A 47 -12.37 -6.31 3.65
N LEU A 48 -11.67 -5.39 2.98
CA LEU A 48 -11.43 -4.04 3.47
C LEU A 48 -12.74 -3.29 3.77
N ALA A 49 -13.74 -3.38 2.90
CA ALA A 49 -15.03 -2.72 3.09
C ALA A 49 -15.85 -3.29 4.27
N ARG A 50 -15.50 -4.48 4.77
CA ARG A 50 -16.14 -5.15 5.92
C ARG A 50 -15.39 -4.96 7.23
N GLU A 51 -14.21 -4.32 7.20
CA GLU A 51 -13.49 -3.99 8.43
C GLU A 51 -14.36 -3.15 9.35
N LYS A 52 -14.23 -3.39 10.66
CA LYS A 52 -15.07 -2.73 11.65
C LYS A 52 -14.65 -1.28 11.86
N ASN A 53 -15.54 -0.46 12.41
CA ASN A 53 -15.26 0.95 12.65
C ASN A 53 -14.00 1.16 13.51
N GLU A 54 -13.76 0.31 14.51
CA GLU A 54 -12.59 0.41 15.40
C GLU A 54 -11.26 0.28 14.64
N PHE A 55 -11.23 -0.46 13.53
CA PHE A 55 -10.05 -0.55 12.66
C PHE A 55 -9.67 0.81 12.06
N PHE A 56 -10.66 1.68 11.83
CA PHE A 56 -10.50 3.01 11.25
C PHE A 56 -10.48 4.14 12.31
N GLU A 57 -10.46 3.81 13.61
CA GLU A 57 -10.36 4.78 14.71
C GLU A 57 -8.91 5.29 14.87
N THR A 58 -8.44 6.05 13.88
CA THR A 58 -7.10 6.63 13.84
C THR A 58 -7.15 8.11 13.49
N GLN A 59 -6.02 8.81 13.61
CA GLN A 59 -5.86 10.18 13.14
C GLN A 59 -6.04 10.34 11.61
N TYR A 60 -6.09 9.23 10.86
CA TYR A 60 -6.23 9.21 9.39
C TYR A 60 -7.63 8.79 8.92
N GLN A 61 -8.65 8.93 9.78
CA GLN A 61 -10.01 8.44 9.47
C GLN A 61 -10.56 8.94 8.11
N THR A 62 -10.28 10.19 7.72
CA THR A 62 -10.72 10.74 6.42
C THR A 62 -10.05 10.05 5.24
N LEU A 63 -8.72 9.85 5.33
CA LEU A 63 -7.95 9.09 4.35
C LEU A 63 -8.43 7.63 4.27
N CYS A 64 -8.64 6.96 5.40
CA CYS A 64 -9.18 5.60 5.44
C CYS A 64 -10.54 5.50 4.73
N LYS A 65 -11.47 6.43 4.99
CA LYS A 65 -12.76 6.49 4.31
C LYS A 65 -12.61 6.71 2.80
N ALA A 66 -11.68 7.57 2.39
CA ALA A 66 -11.39 7.83 0.99
C ALA A 66 -10.80 6.59 0.29
N VAL A 67 -9.93 5.83 0.98
CA VAL A 67 -9.39 4.55 0.50
C VAL A 67 -10.50 3.52 0.28
N VAL A 68 -11.40 3.34 1.25
CA VAL A 68 -12.55 2.40 1.13
C VAL A 68 -13.46 2.80 -0.03
N ALA A 69 -13.77 4.09 -0.17
CA ALA A 69 -14.61 4.59 -1.26
C ALA A 69 -13.94 4.47 -2.64
N ALA A 70 -12.63 4.68 -2.73
CA ALA A 70 -11.89 4.48 -3.98
C ALA A 70 -11.78 2.98 -4.33
N GLY A 71 -11.65 2.12 -3.33
CA GLY A 71 -11.54 0.67 -3.49
C GLY A 71 -12.71 0.02 -4.24
N THR A 72 -13.91 0.62 -4.25
CA THR A 72 -15.06 0.13 -5.03
C THR A 72 -14.94 0.37 -6.53
N HIS A 73 -14.00 1.22 -6.95
CA HIS A 73 -13.72 1.58 -8.35
C HIS A 73 -12.30 1.22 -8.78
N ALA A 74 -11.48 0.69 -7.87
CA ALA A 74 -10.07 0.45 -8.10
C ALA A 74 -9.83 -0.78 -9.00
N HIS A 75 -8.68 -0.75 -9.67
CA HIS A 75 -8.07 -1.96 -10.20
C HIS A 75 -7.28 -2.65 -9.07
N TRP A 76 -7.86 -3.66 -8.43
CA TRP A 76 -7.13 -4.46 -7.45
C TRP A 76 -6.14 -5.37 -8.18
N ARG A 77 -4.90 -5.39 -7.71
CA ARG A 77 -3.78 -6.04 -8.38
C ARG A 77 -3.66 -7.50 -7.99
N GLU A 78 -3.40 -8.35 -8.98
CA GLU A 78 -3.05 -9.77 -8.78
C GLU A 78 -1.54 -10.00 -8.95
N THR A 79 -0.69 -9.14 -8.35
CA THR A 79 0.77 -9.10 -8.58
C THR A 79 1.47 -10.46 -8.48
N TYR A 80 0.99 -11.32 -7.57
CA TYR A 80 1.60 -12.62 -7.28
C TYR A 80 0.86 -13.81 -7.91
N LYS A 81 -0.07 -13.56 -8.82
CA LYS A 81 -0.74 -14.63 -9.56
C LYS A 81 0.29 -15.47 -10.31
N HIS A 82 0.08 -16.78 -10.32
CA HIS A 82 1.00 -17.75 -10.94
C HIS A 82 2.39 -17.83 -10.30
N THR A 83 2.56 -17.35 -9.06
CA THR A 83 3.78 -17.56 -8.26
C THR A 83 3.56 -18.65 -7.20
N LYS A 84 4.53 -18.83 -6.28
CA LYS A 84 4.46 -19.83 -5.19
C LYS A 84 3.44 -19.51 -4.09
N VAL A 85 2.86 -18.30 -4.05
CA VAL A 85 1.83 -17.99 -3.05
C VAL A 85 0.51 -18.69 -3.38
N GLY A 86 -0.16 -19.20 -2.34
CA GLY A 86 -1.42 -19.91 -2.48
C GLY A 86 -2.62 -18.97 -2.71
N GLN A 87 -3.75 -19.55 -3.12
CA GLN A 87 -5.00 -18.82 -3.36
C GLN A 87 -5.48 -18.05 -2.13
N GLU A 88 -5.27 -18.59 -0.92
CA GLU A 88 -5.62 -17.90 0.32
C GLU A 88 -4.96 -16.51 0.42
N PHE A 89 -3.69 -16.40 0.04
CA PHE A 89 -3.00 -15.11 0.03
C PHE A 89 -3.61 -14.19 -1.02
N LEU A 90 -3.83 -14.68 -2.24
CA LEU A 90 -4.39 -13.91 -3.36
C LEU A 90 -5.80 -13.36 -3.06
N ASP A 91 -6.62 -14.13 -2.34
CA ASP A 91 -7.98 -13.72 -1.99
C ASP A 91 -8.01 -12.64 -0.89
N ARG A 92 -6.95 -12.56 -0.08
CA ARG A 92 -6.92 -11.79 1.17
C ARG A 92 -6.02 -10.56 1.10
N PHE A 93 -4.88 -10.65 0.42
CA PHE A 93 -3.96 -9.54 0.21
C PHE A 93 -4.57 -8.54 -0.78
N GLY A 94 -4.66 -7.29 -0.37
CA GLY A 94 -5.16 -6.21 -1.21
C GLY A 94 -4.07 -5.23 -1.58
N CYS A 95 -3.93 -4.94 -2.87
CA CYS A 95 -3.15 -3.80 -3.33
C CYS A 95 -3.83 -3.15 -4.54
N PHE A 96 -3.94 -1.83 -4.56
CA PHE A 96 -4.35 -1.09 -5.75
C PHE A 96 -3.53 0.18 -5.92
N THR A 97 -3.35 0.60 -7.16
CA THR A 97 -2.57 1.80 -7.52
C THR A 97 -3.41 3.06 -7.37
N ILE A 98 -2.84 4.10 -6.76
CA ILE A 98 -3.39 5.47 -6.78
C ILE A 98 -2.69 6.28 -7.86
N ILE A 99 -1.35 6.32 -7.80
CA ILE A 99 -0.49 7.04 -8.75
C ILE A 99 0.45 6.02 -9.40
N GLY A 100 0.36 5.88 -10.72
CA GLY A 100 1.09 4.89 -11.51
C GLY A 100 0.15 4.09 -12.44
N PRO A 101 0.66 3.03 -13.10
CA PRO A 101 -0.13 2.19 -13.98
C PRO A 101 -1.37 1.61 -13.27
N GLU A 102 -2.50 1.57 -13.99
CA GLU A 102 -3.81 1.09 -13.51
C GLU A 102 -4.43 1.92 -12.37
N GLY A 103 -3.77 3.01 -11.96
CA GLY A 103 -4.29 3.96 -10.98
C GLY A 103 -5.10 5.10 -11.61
N GLY A 104 -5.74 5.90 -10.76
CA GLY A 104 -6.50 7.08 -11.20
C GLY A 104 -5.63 8.24 -11.67
N PHE A 105 -4.31 8.17 -11.41
CA PHE A 105 -3.37 9.23 -11.71
C PHE A 105 -2.02 8.70 -12.19
N GLN A 106 -1.28 9.50 -12.96
CA GLN A 106 0.10 9.23 -13.38
C GLN A 106 1.03 10.32 -12.85
N SER A 107 2.27 9.94 -12.54
CA SER A 107 3.38 10.86 -12.29
C SER A 107 4.70 10.21 -12.72
N GLY A 108 5.68 11.04 -13.11
CA GLY A 108 7.06 10.62 -13.31
C GLY A 108 7.94 10.78 -12.05
N GLN A 109 7.39 11.30 -10.95
CA GLN A 109 8.14 11.67 -9.74
C GLN A 109 7.94 10.70 -8.58
N LEU A 110 6.71 10.22 -8.38
CA LEU A 110 6.33 9.38 -7.24
C LEU A 110 5.18 8.45 -7.65
N TRP A 111 5.28 7.16 -7.32
CA TRP A 111 4.15 6.22 -7.45
C TRP A 111 3.61 5.87 -6.07
N ALA A 112 2.31 5.64 -5.99
CA ALA A 112 1.62 5.43 -4.73
C ALA A 112 0.56 4.32 -4.83
N TRP A 113 0.52 3.47 -3.82
CA TRP A 113 -0.44 2.37 -3.69
C TRP A 113 -1.08 2.35 -2.31
N VAL A 114 -2.21 1.66 -2.24
CA VAL A 114 -2.76 1.13 -0.98
C VAL A 114 -2.32 -0.31 -0.84
N VAL A 115 -1.97 -0.70 0.39
CA VAL A 115 -1.82 -2.11 0.80
C VAL A 115 -2.76 -2.40 1.96
N TYR A 116 -3.55 -3.46 1.83
CA TYR A 116 -4.42 -4.00 2.86
C TYR A 116 -4.06 -5.46 3.13
N MET A 117 -3.91 -5.81 4.40
CA MET A 117 -3.78 -7.18 4.87
C MET A 117 -4.75 -7.42 6.03
N PRO A 118 -5.65 -8.41 5.94
CA PRO A 118 -6.49 -8.79 7.09
C PRO A 118 -5.66 -9.43 8.21
N PRO A 119 -6.24 -9.64 9.40
CA PRO A 119 -5.60 -10.39 10.49
C PRO A 119 -5.07 -11.76 10.07
N ARG A 120 -3.94 -12.21 10.62
CA ARG A 120 -3.34 -13.54 10.40
C ARG A 120 -3.07 -13.80 8.91
N LEU A 121 -2.27 -12.93 8.31
CA LEU A 121 -1.78 -13.07 6.94
C LEU A 121 -0.28 -12.79 6.92
N TYR A 122 0.46 -13.71 6.31
CA TYR A 122 1.89 -13.52 6.02
C TYR A 122 2.05 -13.05 4.58
N TYR A 123 2.74 -11.94 4.38
CA TYR A 123 3.19 -11.45 3.09
C TYR A 123 4.69 -11.77 2.96
N PRO A 124 5.04 -12.79 2.13
CA PRO A 124 6.41 -13.31 2.10
C PRO A 124 7.46 -12.28 1.70
N TRP A 125 8.71 -12.62 1.98
CA TRP A 125 9.88 -11.88 1.51
C TRP A 125 9.79 -11.59 0.02
N HIS A 126 9.87 -10.31 -0.31
CA HIS A 126 9.88 -9.78 -1.66
C HIS A 126 10.82 -8.60 -1.76
N GLU A 127 11.22 -8.30 -2.98
CA GLU A 127 12.14 -7.20 -3.28
C GLU A 127 11.81 -6.60 -4.64
N HIS A 128 12.26 -5.36 -4.82
CA HIS A 128 12.14 -4.62 -6.07
C HIS A 128 13.21 -3.52 -6.13
N PRO A 129 13.52 -3.01 -7.34
CA PRO A 129 14.56 -1.99 -7.50
C PRO A 129 14.19 -0.61 -6.98
N ALA A 130 12.90 -0.32 -6.82
CA ALA A 130 12.47 0.97 -6.32
C ALA A 130 12.82 1.11 -4.84
N GLU A 131 13.25 2.29 -4.44
CA GLU A 131 13.23 2.64 -3.03
C GLU A 131 11.78 2.87 -2.62
N GLU A 132 11.43 2.40 -1.42
CA GLU A 132 10.04 2.37 -0.97
C GLU A 132 9.89 2.92 0.44
N CYS A 133 8.73 3.52 0.68
CA CYS A 133 8.33 3.98 1.99
C CYS A 133 6.89 3.55 2.26
N TYR A 134 6.66 2.90 3.42
CA TYR A 134 5.34 2.60 3.95
C TYR A 134 4.95 3.62 5.01
N LEU A 135 3.67 4.02 5.01
CA LEU A 135 3.00 4.70 6.12
C LEU A 135 1.80 3.84 6.54
N VAL A 136 1.75 3.39 7.79
CA VAL A 136 0.56 2.71 8.33
C VAL A 136 -0.50 3.77 8.67
N ILE A 137 -1.75 3.56 8.24
CA ILE A 137 -2.87 4.49 8.47
C ILE A 137 -4.00 3.88 9.31
N ALA A 138 -4.08 2.55 9.38
CA ALA A 138 -5.01 1.81 10.24
C ALA A 138 -4.46 0.42 10.59
N GLY A 139 -4.85 -0.07 11.77
CA GLY A 139 -4.42 -1.36 12.29
C GLY A 139 -2.92 -1.43 12.62
N GLU A 140 -2.36 -2.62 12.51
CA GLU A 140 -0.98 -2.91 12.91
C GLU A 140 -0.42 -4.15 12.20
N ALA A 141 0.90 -4.17 12.01
CA ALA A 141 1.61 -5.33 11.48
C ALA A 141 3.07 -5.34 11.92
N GLU A 142 3.68 -6.53 11.94
CA GLU A 142 5.11 -6.71 12.03
C GLU A 142 5.74 -6.56 10.65
N PHE A 143 6.65 -5.58 10.52
CA PHE A 143 7.42 -5.32 9.31
C PHE A 143 8.85 -5.84 9.48
N MET A 144 9.28 -6.64 8.51
CA MET A 144 10.61 -7.25 8.47
C MET A 144 11.35 -6.71 7.24
N ARG A 145 12.63 -6.37 7.41
CA ARG A 145 13.53 -6.01 6.30
C ARG A 145 14.91 -6.59 6.54
N ALA A 146 15.55 -7.07 5.48
CA ALA A 146 16.83 -7.78 5.58
C ALA A 146 17.90 -6.93 6.30
N GLY A 147 18.65 -7.57 7.19
CA GLY A 147 19.72 -6.93 7.97
C GLY A 147 19.24 -6.08 9.16
N GLN A 148 17.95 -6.12 9.51
CA GLN A 148 17.41 -5.39 10.66
C GLN A 148 16.43 -6.22 11.48
N ALA A 149 16.27 -5.85 12.75
CA ALA A 149 15.26 -6.48 13.60
C ALA A 149 13.83 -6.15 13.10
N PRO A 150 12.88 -7.09 13.22
CA PRO A 150 11.47 -6.80 12.95
C PRO A 150 10.95 -5.64 13.81
N ARG A 151 10.00 -4.88 13.26
CA ARG A 151 9.35 -3.76 13.95
C ARG A 151 7.84 -3.87 13.83
N PHE A 152 7.16 -3.72 14.94
CA PHE A 152 5.70 -3.61 14.96
C PHE A 152 5.29 -2.16 14.70
N LEU A 153 4.55 -1.93 13.62
CA LEU A 153 4.15 -0.59 13.17
C LEU A 153 2.65 -0.36 13.36
N HIS A 154 2.29 0.84 13.78
CA HIS A 154 0.93 1.31 14.08
C HIS A 154 0.61 2.59 13.28
N PRO A 155 -0.62 3.13 13.34
CA PRO A 155 -0.99 4.31 12.55
C PRO A 155 -0.08 5.51 12.82
N GLY A 156 0.63 5.95 11.79
CA GLY A 156 1.59 7.06 11.81
C GLY A 156 3.05 6.61 11.81
N ASP A 157 3.31 5.32 11.99
CA ASP A 157 4.66 4.80 11.83
C ASP A 157 5.03 4.69 10.35
N VAL A 158 6.29 5.04 10.06
CA VAL A 158 6.90 4.98 8.73
C VAL A 158 8.08 4.02 8.72
N ILE A 159 8.21 3.26 7.62
CA ILE A 159 9.37 2.42 7.36
C ILE A 159 9.83 2.56 5.91
N PHE A 160 11.14 2.69 5.74
CA PHE A 160 11.82 2.79 4.45
C PHE A 160 12.42 1.44 4.04
N HIS A 161 12.35 1.07 2.78
CA HIS A 161 13.08 -0.04 2.20
C HIS A 161 14.06 0.50 1.16
N ALA A 162 15.34 0.14 1.31
CA ALA A 162 16.33 0.47 0.30
C ALA A 162 16.05 -0.31 -0.99
N ALA A 163 16.55 0.20 -2.12
CA ALA A 163 16.47 -0.51 -3.39
C ALA A 163 17.00 -1.94 -3.25
N GLN A 164 16.25 -2.92 -3.79
CA GLN A 164 16.55 -4.34 -3.71
C GLN A 164 16.70 -4.90 -2.28
N GLN A 165 16.18 -4.22 -1.25
CA GLN A 165 16.19 -4.77 0.10
C GLN A 165 15.00 -5.73 0.27
N PRO A 166 15.21 -7.04 0.52
CA PRO A 166 14.12 -7.93 0.86
C PRO A 166 13.35 -7.42 2.07
N HIS A 167 12.02 -7.47 2.00
CA HIS A 167 11.12 -7.16 3.11
C HIS A 167 9.89 -8.06 3.09
N ALA A 168 9.29 -8.25 4.26
CA ALA A 168 8.12 -9.10 4.50
C ALA A 168 7.22 -8.45 5.56
N LEU A 169 5.93 -8.79 5.55
CA LEU A 169 4.96 -8.28 6.52
C LEU A 169 4.18 -9.45 7.15
N GLN A 170 3.86 -9.34 8.43
CA GLN A 170 3.01 -10.28 9.15
C GLN A 170 1.92 -9.52 9.92
N THR A 171 0.66 -9.83 9.65
CA THR A 171 -0.44 -9.41 10.52
C THR A 171 -0.75 -10.50 11.55
N HIS A 172 -1.06 -10.10 12.78
CA HIS A 172 -1.45 -11.02 13.86
C HIS A 172 -2.96 -10.94 14.08
N GLU A 173 -3.42 -10.51 15.25
CA GLU A 173 -4.86 -10.48 15.55
C GLU A 173 -5.60 -9.30 14.90
N ALA A 174 -4.88 -8.25 14.51
CA ALA A 174 -5.38 -7.12 13.76
C ALA A 174 -4.87 -7.15 12.31
N GLY A 175 -5.64 -6.54 11.39
CA GLY A 175 -5.19 -6.27 10.03
C GLY A 175 -4.33 -5.01 9.99
N VAL A 176 -3.87 -4.65 8.79
CA VAL A 176 -3.18 -3.37 8.53
C VAL A 176 -3.67 -2.76 7.22
N LEU A 177 -3.78 -1.44 7.21
CA LEU A 177 -3.95 -0.62 6.01
C LEU A 177 -2.81 0.38 5.95
N ALA A 178 -2.07 0.37 4.85
CA ALA A 178 -0.90 1.21 4.65
C ALA A 178 -0.89 1.89 3.28
N MET A 179 -0.31 3.09 3.25
CA MET A 179 0.06 3.79 2.03
C MET A 179 1.51 3.42 1.69
N VAL A 180 1.76 3.13 0.41
CA VAL A 180 3.08 2.73 -0.08
C VAL A 180 3.52 3.70 -1.15
N PHE A 181 4.76 4.17 -1.06
CA PHE A 181 5.32 5.15 -1.97
C PHE A 181 6.63 4.66 -2.55
N TRP A 182 6.78 4.75 -3.87
CA TRP A 182 8.05 4.51 -4.53
C TRP A 182 8.62 5.82 -5.04
N ARG A 183 9.94 5.99 -4.88
CA ARG A 183 10.73 6.97 -5.63
C ARG A 183 11.70 6.16 -6.48
N ASN A 184 11.85 6.50 -7.75
CA ASN A 184 12.72 5.80 -8.72
C ASN A 184 12.36 4.31 -8.95
N GLY A 185 13.15 3.63 -9.80
CA GLY A 185 13.01 2.19 -10.07
C GLY A 185 11.64 1.76 -10.63
N PHE A 186 10.86 2.71 -11.16
CA PHE A 186 9.49 2.47 -11.60
C PHE A 186 9.42 1.41 -12.71
N GLY A 187 8.35 0.63 -12.71
CA GLY A 187 8.02 -0.30 -13.79
C GLY A 187 8.60 -1.71 -13.64
N ILE A 188 9.41 -1.99 -12.61
CA ILE A 188 9.77 -3.35 -12.24
C ILE A 188 8.89 -3.80 -11.08
N LEU A 189 8.10 -4.84 -11.30
CA LEU A 189 7.19 -5.39 -10.29
C LEU A 189 7.98 -6.06 -9.16
N PRO A 190 7.44 -6.07 -7.92
CA PRO A 190 8.03 -6.83 -6.85
C PRO A 190 8.02 -8.32 -7.17
N VAL A 191 9.14 -8.96 -6.87
CA VAL A 191 9.32 -10.41 -7.01
C VAL A 191 9.48 -11.03 -5.63
N LEU A 192 8.98 -12.25 -5.46
CA LEU A 192 9.24 -13.01 -4.25
C LEU A 192 10.73 -13.33 -4.19
N SER A 193 11.36 -13.07 -3.05
CA SER A 193 12.75 -13.45 -2.83
C SER A 193 12.86 -14.98 -2.87
N GLU A 194 13.99 -15.47 -3.39
CA GLU A 194 14.37 -16.87 -3.19
C GLU A 194 14.46 -17.14 -1.69
N ASP A 195 14.09 -18.35 -1.26
CA ASP A 195 14.08 -18.68 0.16
C ASP A 195 15.50 -18.44 0.70
N THR A 196 15.64 -17.43 1.56
CA THR A 196 16.88 -17.19 2.28
C THR A 196 17.02 -18.35 3.25
N SER A 197 17.85 -19.31 2.85
CA SER A 197 18.12 -20.54 3.59
C SER A 197 18.91 -20.25 4.87
#